data_AF-A0A210PY09-F1
#
_entry.id   AF-A0A210PY09-F1
#
_cell.length_a   1.000
_cell.length_b   1.000
_cell.length_c   1.000
_cell.angle_alpha   90.00
_cell.angle_beta   90.00
_cell.angle_gamma   90.00
#
_symmetry.space_group_name_H-M   'P 1'
#
loop_
_entity.id
_entity.type
_entity.pdbx_description
1 polymer ?
#
loop_
_entity_poly.entity_id
_entity_poly.type
_entity_poly.pdbx_seq_one_letter_code
_entity_poly.pdbx_strand_id
1 'polypeptide(L)'
;MGDNNTLHDKGDNNTLHGKGDNNTFNGKGDNNTLHDKGDNNTLHHNRKTLHYKGDNKTLHDKGDNNTLHGKGDNNKFNGKGDNNTLHDKGDNNTLHHNRKTLRYKGDNKTLHDKGDNNTIHDKGDNNTLHDKGDNNTLHD
;
A
#
# COMPACT_ATOMS: atom_id res chain seq x y z
N MET A 1 20.18 -6.96 -15.10
CA MET A 1 20.81 -6.95 -13.77
C MET A 1 20.00 -5.96 -12.97
N GLY A 2 19.22 -6.43 -12.00
CA GLY A 2 18.46 -5.54 -11.12
C GLY A 2 19.40 -4.94 -10.08
N ASP A 3 19.28 -3.64 -9.84
CA ASP A 3 20.05 -2.96 -8.80
C ASP A 3 19.43 -3.25 -7.43
N ASN A 4 20.15 -3.99 -6.58
CA ASN A 4 19.74 -4.25 -5.20
C ASN A 4 20.21 -3.10 -4.30
N ASN A 5 19.28 -2.34 -3.73
CA ASN A 5 19.59 -1.24 -2.84
C ASN A 5 18.94 -1.39 -1.47
N THR A 6 19.63 -0.90 -0.44
CA THR A 6 19.05 -0.67 0.89
C THR A 6 19.10 0.82 1.20
N LEU A 7 17.94 1.43 1.45
CA LEU A 7 17.84 2.85 1.80
C LEU A 7 17.20 3.01 3.18
N HIS A 8 17.82 3.86 4.00
CA HIS A 8 17.30 4.28 5.30
C HIS A 8 17.06 5.79 5.29
N ASP A 9 15.87 6.21 5.73
CA ASP A 9 15.58 7.63 5.99
C ASP A 9 14.94 7.80 7.37
N LYS A 10 15.30 8.89 8.05
CA LYS A 10 14.78 9.27 9.37
C LYS A 10 14.35 10.73 9.43
N GLY A 11 14.50 11.49 8.34
CA GLY A 11 14.12 12.91 8.33
C GLY A 11 12.63 13.08 8.12
N ASP A 12 12.13 14.27 8.46
CA ASP A 12 10.75 14.68 8.23
C ASP A 12 10.66 15.59 7.01
N ASN A 13 9.50 15.61 6.34
CA ASN A 13 9.23 16.46 5.16
C ASN A 13 10.16 16.20 3.95
N ASN A 14 10.68 14.99 3.82
CA ASN A 14 11.50 14.54 2.72
C ASN A 14 10.68 14.05 1.52
N THR A 15 11.27 14.17 0.33
CA THR A 15 10.85 13.46 -0.87
C THR A 15 11.95 12.51 -1.32
N LEU A 16 11.64 11.23 -1.34
CA LEU A 16 12.59 10.15 -1.64
C LEU A 16 12.23 9.46 -2.95
N HIS A 17 13.23 8.89 -3.61
CA HIS A 17 13.08 8.13 -4.84
C HIS A 17 13.87 6.81 -4.75
N GLY A 18 13.16 5.69 -4.84
CA GLY A 18 13.73 4.35 -5.00
C GLY A 18 13.56 3.86 -6.44
N LYS A 19 14.63 3.35 -7.04
CA LYS A 19 14.60 2.65 -8.33
C LYS A 19 15.46 1.40 -8.25
N GLY A 20 15.01 0.31 -8.85
CA GLY A 20 15.71 -0.97 -8.88
C GLY A 20 14.85 -2.11 -8.37
N ASP A 21 15.32 -3.33 -8.61
CA ASP A 21 14.64 -4.56 -8.23
C ASP A 21 15.27 -5.13 -6.95
N ASN A 22 14.48 -5.81 -6.13
CA ASN A 22 14.91 -6.36 -4.83
C ASN A 22 15.43 -5.31 -3.85
N ASN A 23 14.83 -4.11 -3.87
CA ASN A 23 15.18 -3.04 -2.94
C ASN A 23 14.53 -3.25 -1.58
N THR A 24 15.26 -2.85 -0.53
CA THR A 24 14.71 -2.67 0.82
C THR A 24 14.73 -1.20 1.19
N PHE A 25 13.57 -0.65 1.53
CA PHE A 25 13.44 0.72 2.00
C PHE A 25 12.90 0.73 3.44
N ASN A 26 13.60 1.44 4.33
CA ASN A 26 13.21 1.62 5.73
C ASN A 26 13.19 3.11 6.10
N GLY A 27 12.00 3.69 6.14
CA GLY A 27 11.80 5.11 6.46
C GLY A 27 11.04 5.30 7.75
N LYS A 28 11.51 6.24 8.55
CA LYS A 28 10.79 6.81 9.70
C LYS A 28 10.81 8.33 9.53
N GLY A 29 9.84 9.02 10.10
CA GLY A 29 9.68 10.47 9.98
C GLY A 29 8.39 10.84 9.27
N ASP A 30 7.84 11.97 9.68
CA ASP A 30 6.50 12.41 9.35
C ASP A 30 6.50 13.25 8.07
N ASN A 31 5.32 13.36 7.43
CA ASN A 31 5.11 14.21 6.25
C ASN A 31 6.04 13.92 5.05
N ASN A 32 6.54 12.70 4.98
CA ASN A 32 7.42 12.25 3.91
C ASN A 32 6.63 11.73 2.70
N THR A 33 7.25 11.85 1.51
CA THR A 33 6.79 11.24 0.26
C THR A 33 7.83 10.28 -0.30
N LEU A 34 7.42 9.09 -0.76
CA LEU A 34 8.30 8.20 -1.54
C LEU A 34 7.69 7.84 -2.88
N HIS A 35 8.56 7.82 -3.90
CA HIS A 35 8.32 7.17 -5.16
C HIS A 35 9.21 5.93 -5.30
N ASP A 36 8.64 4.74 -5.40
CA ASP A 36 9.41 3.49 -5.55
C ASP A 36 9.07 2.76 -6.86
N LYS A 37 10.08 2.47 -7.68
CA LYS A 37 9.91 1.78 -8.97
C LYS A 37 10.83 0.56 -9.07
N GLY A 38 10.26 -0.57 -9.48
CA GLY A 38 10.96 -1.84 -9.66
C GLY A 38 10.28 -2.96 -8.88
N ASP A 39 10.70 -4.19 -9.11
CA ASP A 39 9.96 -5.37 -8.66
C ASP A 39 10.63 -6.03 -7.46
N ASN A 40 9.88 -6.85 -6.72
CA ASN A 40 10.37 -7.58 -5.55
C ASN A 40 10.87 -6.68 -4.40
N ASN A 41 10.31 -5.47 -4.26
CA ASN A 41 10.76 -4.51 -3.25
C ASN A 41 10.04 -4.70 -1.91
N THR A 42 10.76 -4.48 -0.82
CA THR A 42 10.21 -4.43 0.54
C THR A 42 10.29 -3.02 1.09
N LEU A 43 9.15 -2.43 1.51
CA LEU A 43 9.10 -1.06 2.00
C LEU A 43 8.43 -0.96 3.37
N HIS A 44 9.22 -0.58 4.37
CA HIS A 44 8.75 -0.21 5.70
C HIS A 44 8.69 1.31 5.85
N HIS A 45 7.51 1.85 6.16
CA HIS A 45 7.32 3.29 6.22
C HIS A 45 6.22 3.74 7.20
N ASN A 46 6.26 5.04 7.48
CA ASN A 46 5.23 5.81 8.15
C ASN A 46 5.18 7.17 7.43
N ARG A 47 4.62 7.22 6.22
CA ARG A 47 4.73 8.37 5.32
C ARG A 47 3.38 8.88 4.91
N LYS A 48 3.23 10.21 4.81
CA LYS A 48 2.00 10.81 4.28
C LYS A 48 1.67 10.34 2.88
N THR A 49 2.66 10.14 2.03
CA THR A 49 2.41 9.69 0.66
C THR A 49 3.40 8.62 0.23
N LEU A 50 2.89 7.54 -0.35
CA LEU A 50 3.70 6.58 -1.09
C LEU A 50 3.10 6.34 -2.47
N HIS A 51 3.94 6.44 -3.48
CA HIS A 51 3.66 5.96 -4.83
C HIS A 51 4.59 4.81 -5.14
N TYR A 52 4.05 3.68 -5.59
CA TYR A 52 4.88 2.61 -6.08
C TYR A 52 4.40 2.07 -7.43
N LYS A 53 5.36 1.60 -8.22
CA LYS A 53 5.11 0.83 -9.43
C LYS A 53 6.04 -0.39 -9.45
N GLY A 54 5.47 -1.55 -9.73
CA GLY A 54 6.18 -2.81 -9.83
C GLY A 54 5.44 -3.93 -9.10
N ASP A 55 5.87 -5.14 -9.38
CA ASP A 55 5.22 -6.37 -8.96
C ASP A 55 5.96 -6.98 -7.77
N ASN A 56 5.30 -7.93 -7.08
CA ASN A 56 5.87 -8.70 -5.97
C ASN A 56 6.39 -7.83 -4.80
N LYS A 57 5.79 -6.67 -4.55
CA LYS A 57 6.17 -5.81 -3.43
C LYS A 57 5.56 -6.26 -2.12
N THR A 58 6.32 -6.08 -1.06
CA THR A 58 5.83 -6.18 0.32
C THR A 58 5.88 -4.82 0.98
N LEU A 59 4.72 -4.31 1.39
CA LEU A 59 4.55 -2.98 1.95
C LEU A 59 4.07 -3.06 3.39
N HIS A 60 4.76 -2.34 4.27
CA HIS A 60 4.39 -2.17 5.67
C HIS A 60 4.26 -0.69 5.98
N ASP A 61 3.04 -0.27 6.32
CA ASP A 61 2.74 1.10 6.74
C ASP A 61 2.16 1.11 8.16
N LYS A 62 2.68 2.01 8.99
CA LYS A 62 2.23 2.20 10.38
C LYS A 62 1.66 3.59 10.63
N GLY A 63 1.64 4.47 9.64
CA GLY A 63 1.19 5.84 9.81
C GLY A 63 -0.29 6.06 9.64
N ASP A 64 -0.75 7.17 10.23
CA ASP A 64 -2.13 7.64 10.12
C ASP A 64 -2.26 8.78 9.10
N ASN A 65 -3.41 8.84 8.44
CA ASN A 65 -3.73 9.82 7.41
C ASN A 65 -2.72 9.83 6.25
N ASN A 66 -2.30 8.64 5.83
CA ASN A 66 -1.45 8.36 4.69
C ASN A 66 -2.27 8.09 3.44
N THR A 67 -1.69 8.44 2.30
CA THR A 67 -2.21 8.15 0.97
C THR A 67 -1.24 7.24 0.23
N LEU A 68 -1.73 6.07 -0.19
CA LEU A 68 -0.95 5.10 -0.94
C LEU A 68 -1.51 4.95 -2.35
N HIS A 69 -0.65 5.07 -3.36
CA HIS A 69 -0.96 4.78 -4.75
C HIS A 69 -0.07 3.64 -5.27
N GLY A 70 -0.69 2.52 -5.60
CA GLY A 70 -0.04 1.31 -6.08
C GLY A 70 -0.38 0.96 -7.51
N LYS A 71 0.62 0.50 -8.26
CA LYS A 71 0.41 -0.22 -9.50
C LYS A 71 1.35 -1.42 -9.62
N GLY A 72 0.76 -2.61 -9.76
CA GLY A 72 1.47 -3.86 -10.02
C GLY A 72 0.74 -5.04 -9.40
N ASP A 73 1.20 -6.22 -9.76
CA ASP A 73 0.58 -7.50 -9.44
C ASP A 73 1.34 -8.23 -8.33
N ASN A 74 0.68 -9.19 -7.69
CA ASN A 74 1.25 -10.03 -6.62
C ASN A 74 1.81 -9.22 -5.43
N ASN A 75 1.26 -8.03 -5.19
CA ASN A 75 1.67 -7.16 -4.12
C ASN A 75 0.97 -7.51 -2.82
N LYS A 76 1.71 -7.41 -1.72
CA LYS A 76 1.20 -7.57 -0.36
C LYS A 76 1.32 -6.26 0.40
N PHE A 77 0.20 -5.77 0.92
CA PHE A 77 0.19 -4.60 1.80
C PHE A 77 -0.35 -4.93 3.19
N ASN A 78 0.38 -4.46 4.20
CA ASN A 78 0.01 -4.52 5.61
C ASN A 78 0.03 -3.11 6.21
N GLY A 79 -1.14 -2.50 6.39
CA GLY A 79 -1.32 -1.20 7.04
C GLY A 79 -1.93 -1.35 8.42
N LYS A 80 -1.49 -0.54 9.38
CA LYS A 80 -2.07 -0.50 10.74
C LYS A 80 -2.58 0.86 11.20
N GLY A 81 -2.26 1.94 10.50
CA GLY A 81 -2.74 3.26 10.88
C GLY A 81 -4.13 3.57 10.33
N ASP A 82 -4.76 4.57 10.93
CA ASP A 82 -6.14 4.97 10.73
C ASP A 82 -6.27 6.12 9.73
N ASN A 83 -7.48 6.35 9.22
CA ASN A 83 -7.80 7.45 8.29
C ASN A 83 -6.94 7.47 7.02
N ASN A 84 -6.45 6.30 6.64
CA ASN A 84 -5.62 6.11 5.48
C ASN A 84 -6.46 5.94 4.20
N THR A 85 -5.88 6.27 3.06
CA THR A 85 -6.47 6.07 1.72
C THR A 85 -5.56 5.19 0.87
N LEU A 86 -6.11 4.19 0.18
CA LEU A 86 -5.39 3.42 -0.83
C LEU A 86 -6.10 3.43 -2.17
N HIS A 87 -5.30 3.68 -3.21
CA HIS A 87 -5.62 3.36 -4.59
C HIS A 87 -4.68 2.29 -5.12
N ASP A 88 -5.20 1.11 -5.44
CA ASP A 88 -4.39 -0.02 -5.92
C ASP A 88 -4.86 -0.55 -7.27
N LYS A 89 -3.92 -0.78 -8.20
CA LYS A 89 -4.22 -1.31 -9.54
C LYS A 89 -3.29 -2.46 -9.88
N GLY A 90 -3.85 -3.61 -10.21
CA GLY A 90 -3.12 -4.84 -10.52
C GLY A 90 -3.83 -6.05 -9.94
N ASP A 91 -3.36 -7.24 -10.24
CA ASP A 91 -4.05 -8.50 -9.96
C ASP A 91 -3.31 -9.30 -8.89
N ASN A 92 -4.00 -10.26 -8.27
CA ASN A 92 -3.44 -11.16 -7.24
C ASN A 92 -2.86 -10.43 -6.01
N ASN A 93 -3.38 -9.24 -5.70
CA ASN A 93 -2.91 -8.45 -4.57
C ASN A 93 -3.60 -8.88 -3.26
N THR A 94 -2.83 -8.97 -2.18
CA THR A 94 -3.34 -9.25 -0.84
C THR A 94 -3.17 -8.03 0.05
N LEU A 95 -4.23 -7.68 0.77
CA LEU A 95 -4.28 -6.42 1.46
C LEU A 95 -4.89 -6.53 2.85
N HIS A 96 -4.10 -6.24 3.88
CA HIS A 96 -4.54 -6.16 5.27
C HIS A 96 -4.47 -4.71 5.75
N HIS A 97 -5.58 -4.17 6.23
CA HIS A 97 -5.62 -2.75 6.54
C HIS A 97 -6.76 -2.34 7.50
N ASN A 98 -6.71 -1.07 7.88
CA ASN A 98 -7.74 -0.32 8.60
C ASN A 98 -7.84 1.06 7.92
N ARG A 99 -8.60 1.21 6.83
CA ARG A 99 -8.59 2.45 6.01
C ARG A 99 -9.97 2.98 5.77
N LYS A 100 -10.12 4.29 5.97
CA LYS A 100 -11.37 5.00 5.64
C LYS A 100 -11.75 4.89 4.17
N THR A 101 -10.79 4.87 3.27
CA THR A 101 -11.08 4.78 1.84
C THR A 101 -10.15 3.81 1.16
N LEU A 102 -10.76 2.89 0.43
CA LEU A 102 -10.05 1.94 -0.40
C LEU A 102 -10.69 1.92 -1.78
N ARG A 103 -9.86 2.07 -2.80
CA ARG A 103 -10.24 1.91 -4.20
C ARG A 103 -9.26 0.97 -4.85
N TYR A 104 -9.74 -0.14 -5.38
CA TYR A 104 -8.89 -1.02 -6.16
C TYR A 104 -9.52 -1.42 -7.48
N LYS A 105 -8.63 -1.78 -8.39
CA LYS A 105 -8.98 -2.35 -9.69
C LYS A 105 -8.05 -3.51 -10.01
N GLY A 106 -8.62 -4.60 -10.49
CA GLY A 106 -7.92 -5.83 -10.87
C GLY A 106 -8.53 -7.06 -10.20
N ASP A 107 -8.07 -8.21 -10.64
CA ASP A 107 -8.71 -9.50 -10.39
C ASP A 107 -7.95 -10.31 -9.31
N ASN A 108 -8.62 -11.33 -8.75
CA ASN A 108 -8.07 -12.29 -7.80
C ASN A 108 -7.46 -11.65 -6.53
N LYS A 109 -8.07 -10.59 -6.02
CA LYS A 109 -7.62 -9.90 -4.81
C LYS A 109 -8.18 -10.53 -3.55
N THR A 110 -7.39 -10.46 -2.49
CA THR A 110 -7.85 -10.78 -1.14
C THR A 110 -7.72 -9.56 -0.25
N LEU A 111 -8.84 -9.16 0.34
CA LEU A 111 -8.95 -8.01 1.21
C LEU A 111 -9.32 -8.44 2.63
N HIS A 112 -8.54 -7.96 3.60
CA HIS A 112 -8.85 -8.04 5.00
C HIS A 112 -8.93 -6.64 5.58
N ASP A 113 -10.13 -6.26 6.00
CA ASP A 113 -10.40 -5.00 6.65
C ASP A 113 -10.84 -5.22 8.09
N LYS A 114 -10.39 -4.33 8.98
CA LYS A 114 -10.74 -4.31 10.40
C LYS A 114 -11.19 -2.92 10.86
N GLY A 115 -11.30 -1.96 9.94
CA GLY A 115 -11.65 -0.59 10.25
C GLY A 115 -13.12 -0.29 10.16
N ASP A 116 -13.56 0.70 10.94
CA ASP A 116 -14.95 1.14 10.95
C ASP A 116 -15.16 2.37 10.06
N ASN A 117 -16.34 2.47 9.47
CA ASN A 117 -16.76 3.55 8.56
C ASN A 117 -15.86 3.68 7.33
N ASN A 118 -15.52 2.54 6.75
CA ASN A 118 -14.71 2.44 5.55
C ASN A 118 -15.61 2.47 4.31
N THR A 119 -15.11 3.10 3.25
CA THR A 119 -15.69 3.03 1.92
C THR A 119 -14.75 2.25 1.02
N ILE A 120 -15.23 1.14 0.51
CA ILE A 120 -14.48 0.21 -0.34
C ILE A 120 -15.11 0.24 -1.73
N HIS A 121 -14.29 0.53 -2.75
CA HIS A 121 -14.63 0.30 -4.14
C HIS A 121 -13.75 -0.81 -4.71
N ASP A 122 -14.38 -1.93 -5.00
CA ASP A 122 -13.85 -3.04 -5.75
C ASP A 122 -14.19 -2.87 -7.24
N LYS A 123 -13.28 -3.27 -8.14
CA LYS A 123 -13.55 -3.39 -9.58
C LYS A 123 -12.68 -4.49 -10.17
N GLY A 124 -13.25 -5.67 -10.36
CA GLY A 124 -12.58 -6.81 -10.96
C GLY A 124 -13.29 -8.10 -10.62
N ASP A 125 -12.76 -9.20 -11.14
CA ASP A 125 -13.32 -10.53 -10.97
C ASP A 125 -12.56 -11.32 -9.89
N ASN A 126 -13.26 -12.27 -9.25
CA ASN A 126 -12.69 -13.18 -8.23
C ASN A 126 -12.06 -12.50 -7.01
N ASN A 127 -12.59 -11.34 -6.61
CA ASN A 127 -12.14 -10.64 -5.42
C ASN A 127 -12.86 -11.16 -4.17
N THR A 128 -12.11 -11.26 -3.06
CA THR A 128 -12.62 -11.73 -1.77
C THR A 128 -12.42 -10.66 -0.72
N LEU A 129 -13.49 -10.30 0.00
CA LEU A 129 -13.47 -9.37 1.13
C LEU A 129 -13.80 -10.10 2.45
N HIS A 130 -12.89 -9.96 3.41
CA HIS A 130 -13.10 -10.28 4.82
C HIS A 130 -13.14 -8.99 5.63
N ASP A 131 -14.34 -8.54 5.94
CA ASP A 131 -14.57 -7.34 6.74
C ASP A 131 -14.98 -7.72 8.17
N LYS A 132 -14.40 -7.02 9.17
CA LYS A 132 -14.73 -7.16 10.59
C LYS A 132 -15.07 -5.81 11.24
N GLY A 133 -15.11 -4.73 10.47
CA GLY A 133 -15.45 -3.40 10.98
C GLY A 133 -16.94 -3.08 10.86
N ASP A 134 -17.33 -2.02 11.54
CA ASP A 134 -18.71 -1.53 11.60
C ASP A 134 -18.94 -0.37 10.62
N ASN A 135 -20.16 -0.26 10.10
CA ASN A 135 -20.61 0.83 9.19
C ASN A 135 -19.82 0.95 7.88
N ASN A 136 -19.37 -0.18 7.33
CA ASN A 136 -18.62 -0.19 6.09
C ASN A 136 -19.55 -0.21 4.86
N THR A 137 -19.15 0.50 3.82
CA THR A 137 -19.86 0.55 2.54
C THR A 137 -19.00 -0.08 1.45
N LEU A 138 -19.55 -1.05 0.73
CA LEU A 138 -18.92 -1.72 -0.39
C LEU A 138 -19.60 -1.35 -1.71
N HIS A 139 -18.78 -1.07 -2.73
CA HIS A 139 -19.18 -0.86 -4.10
C HIS A 139 -18.34 -1.75 -5.01
N ASP A 140 -18.98 -2.59 -5.83
CA ASP A 140 -18.32 -3.49 -6.78
C ASP A 140 -18.61 -3.10 -8.23
#